data_AF-A0A511WQY2-F1
#
_entry.id   AF-A0A511WQY2-F1
#
_cell.length_a   1.000
_cell.length_b   1.000
_cell.length_c   1.000
_cell.angle_alpha   90.00
_cell.angle_beta   90.00
_cell.angle_gamma   90.00
#
_symmetry.space_group_name_H-M   'P 1'
#
loop_
_entity.id
_entity.type
_entity.pdbx_description
1 polymer ?
#
loop_
_entity_poly.entity_id
_entity_poly.type
_entity_poly.pdbx_seq_one_letter_code
_entity_poly.pdbx_strand_id
1 'polypeptide(L)'
;MKSIYLLLSNTGTITNQAIKAFTAAPYNHASISLDKNMKRLYSFGRRRPTNPFWGGFVQEDLVQGTFSWYPYATCAVYELKMTRRKYQKLERLLKAFAKNYKTYFYNYLGLLGVPTNQPIHVKSSYFCSQFVAEVLKRAGSNLFYKTSALVTPDDFRNHDELQLIYEGALYEYPHLYSKTYYHPKKYKSFPFRRYMIQQIKSEVLGIQEENGELYQFRDGFIKPKKILISKKWYRIRNLLRL
;
A
#
# COMPACT_ATOMS: atom_id res chain seq x y z
N MET A 1 5.76 27.26 -12.83
CA MET A 1 5.69 26.26 -11.73
C MET A 1 5.36 24.89 -12.31
N LYS A 2 5.49 23.80 -11.53
CA LYS A 2 5.07 22.44 -11.90
C LYS A 2 4.18 21.87 -10.80
N SER A 3 3.24 21.01 -11.18
CA SER A 3 2.31 20.38 -10.25
C SER A 3 2.69 18.92 -10.01
N ILE A 4 2.43 18.46 -8.80
CA ILE A 4 2.36 17.04 -8.46
C ILE A 4 0.98 16.76 -7.87
N TYR A 5 0.67 15.49 -7.70
CA TYR A 5 -0.62 15.07 -7.20
C TYR A 5 -0.48 14.07 -6.07
N LEU A 6 -1.25 14.26 -5.00
CA LEU A 6 -1.38 13.29 -3.93
C LEU A 6 -2.71 12.57 -4.09
N LEU A 7 -2.68 11.24 -4.03
CA LEU A 7 -3.86 10.40 -4.02
C LEU A 7 -4.03 9.84 -2.61
N LEU A 8 -5.04 10.33 -1.90
CA LEU A 8 -5.49 9.73 -0.66
C LEU A 8 -6.63 8.77 -0.99
N SER A 9 -6.53 7.52 -0.58
CA SER A 9 -7.50 6.49 -0.96
C SER A 9 -7.97 5.67 0.23
N ASN A 10 -9.20 5.17 0.12
CA ASN A 10 -9.80 4.23 1.05
C ASN A 10 -10.06 2.92 0.31
N THR A 11 -9.13 1.98 0.47
CA THR A 11 -9.18 0.68 -0.22
C THR A 11 -9.91 -0.39 0.58
N GLY A 12 -10.57 -0.06 1.69
CA GLY A 12 -11.42 -1.03 2.43
C GLY A 12 -10.70 -2.28 2.97
N THR A 13 -9.37 -2.29 3.07
CA THR A 13 -8.59 -3.47 3.45
C THR A 13 -8.72 -3.88 4.91
N ILE A 14 -8.59 -5.17 5.19
CA ILE A 14 -8.71 -5.77 6.54
C ILE A 14 -7.42 -5.63 7.36
N THR A 15 -6.25 -5.56 6.73
CA THR A 15 -5.00 -5.12 7.39
C THR A 15 -5.08 -3.69 7.93
N ASN A 16 -6.16 -2.98 7.57
CA ASN A 16 -6.52 -1.64 8.03
C ASN A 16 -7.58 -1.63 9.15
N GLN A 17 -8.17 -2.75 9.57
CA GLN A 17 -9.17 -2.70 10.66
C GLN A 17 -8.53 -2.37 12.01
N ALA A 18 -7.31 -2.83 12.27
CA ALA A 18 -6.55 -2.45 13.46
C ALA A 18 -6.13 -0.97 13.46
N ILE A 19 -6.17 -0.27 12.32
CA ILE A 19 -5.87 1.18 12.23
C ILE A 19 -7.17 1.99 12.18
N LYS A 20 -8.19 1.52 11.43
CA LYS A 20 -9.52 2.13 11.34
C LYS A 20 -10.22 2.22 12.69
N ALA A 21 -10.02 1.23 13.57
CA ALA A 21 -10.59 1.27 14.92
C ALA A 21 -10.07 2.46 15.75
N PHE A 22 -8.91 3.04 15.40
CA PHE A 22 -8.29 4.12 16.16
C PHE A 22 -8.29 5.48 15.47
N THR A 23 -8.36 5.57 14.13
CA THR A 23 -8.19 6.86 13.43
C THR A 23 -9.48 7.49 12.91
N ALA A 24 -10.59 6.76 12.79
CA ALA A 24 -11.85 7.22 12.19
C ALA A 24 -11.69 7.95 10.82
N ALA A 25 -10.51 7.89 10.20
CA ALA A 25 -10.12 8.76 9.11
C ALA A 25 -10.71 8.25 7.78
N PRO A 26 -11.20 9.15 6.92
CA PRO A 26 -11.89 8.78 5.69
C PRO A 26 -10.98 8.09 4.66
N TYR A 27 -9.66 8.31 4.75
CA TYR A 27 -8.65 7.71 3.88
C TYR A 27 -7.55 7.03 4.70
N ASN A 28 -7.09 5.87 4.23
CA ASN A 28 -6.16 5.00 4.96
C ASN A 28 -4.89 4.66 4.16
N HIS A 29 -4.75 5.26 2.98
CA HIS A 29 -3.59 5.10 2.12
C HIS A 29 -3.26 6.41 1.40
N ALA A 30 -1.97 6.68 1.22
CA ALA A 30 -1.47 7.88 0.57
C ALA A 30 -0.43 7.51 -0.50
N SER A 31 -0.55 8.13 -1.67
CA SER A 31 0.36 7.94 -2.81
C SER A 31 0.69 9.28 -3.45
N ILE A 32 1.85 9.35 -4.11
CA ILE A 32 2.31 10.55 -4.83
C ILE A 32 2.47 10.25 -6.32
N SER A 33 2.00 11.16 -7.17
CA SER A 33 2.16 11.12 -8.62
C SER A 33 2.79 12.41 -9.14
N LEU A 34 3.55 12.28 -10.22
CA LEU A 34 4.14 13.41 -10.95
C LEU A 34 3.22 13.89 -12.09
N ASP A 35 2.12 13.19 -12.34
CA ASP A 35 1.25 13.42 -13.48
C ASP A 35 -0.23 13.44 -13.07
N LYS A 36 -1.03 14.30 -13.72
CA LYS A 36 -2.45 14.50 -13.35
C LYS A 36 -3.28 13.26 -13.60
N ASN A 37 -2.85 12.43 -14.55
CA ASN A 37 -3.59 11.26 -15.01
C ASN A 37 -3.32 9.99 -14.18
N MET A 38 -2.51 10.09 -13.12
CA MET A 38 -2.21 9.00 -12.19
C MET A 38 -1.64 7.76 -12.88
N LYS A 39 -0.88 7.97 -13.96
CA LYS A 39 -0.21 6.90 -14.72
C LYS A 39 0.87 6.24 -13.89
N ARG A 40 1.54 7.01 -13.02
CA ARG A 40 2.53 6.49 -12.09
C ARG A 40 2.26 7.02 -10.70
N LEU A 41 1.85 6.11 -9.82
CA LEU A 41 1.70 6.37 -8.39
C LEU A 41 2.87 5.71 -7.66
N TYR A 42 3.45 6.43 -6.72
CA TYR A 42 4.51 5.93 -5.86
C TYR A 42 4.01 5.92 -4.42
N SER A 43 4.19 4.80 -3.73
CA SER A 43 3.80 4.68 -2.34
C SER A 43 4.61 3.60 -1.63
N PHE A 44 4.39 3.47 -0.33
CA PHE A 44 4.71 2.28 0.43
C PHE A 44 3.42 1.52 0.69
N GLY A 45 3.41 0.24 0.34
CA GLY A 45 2.22 -0.60 0.44
C GLY A 45 2.55 -2.06 0.18
N ARG A 46 1.52 -2.86 -0.03
CA ARG A 46 1.66 -4.29 -0.33
C ARG A 46 2.29 -4.48 -1.71
N ARG A 47 3.39 -5.22 -1.79
CA ARG A 47 4.04 -5.59 -3.07
C ARG A 47 3.26 -6.63 -3.84
N ARG A 48 2.54 -7.51 -3.13
CA ARG A 48 1.59 -8.48 -3.70
C ARG A 48 0.24 -8.28 -3.02
N PRO A 49 -0.87 -8.18 -3.78
CA PRO A 49 -2.20 -8.01 -3.19
C PRO A 49 -2.58 -9.15 -2.22
N THR A 50 -2.06 -10.35 -2.50
CA THR A 50 -2.32 -11.54 -1.70
C THR A 50 -1.56 -11.51 -0.39
N ASN A 51 -0.30 -11.06 -0.32
CA ASN A 51 0.46 -11.12 0.93
C ASN A 51 0.33 -9.80 1.74
N PRO A 52 -0.36 -9.81 2.90
CA PRO A 52 -0.58 -8.60 3.69
C PRO A 52 0.67 -8.08 4.39
N PHE A 53 1.64 -8.94 4.70
CA PHE A 53 2.85 -8.59 5.45
C PHE A 53 4.02 -8.21 4.54
N TRP A 54 4.02 -8.64 3.28
CA TRP A 54 5.06 -8.30 2.31
C TRP A 54 4.84 -6.92 1.68
N GLY A 55 5.13 -5.90 2.49
CA GLY A 55 5.06 -4.51 2.10
C GLY A 55 6.43 -3.86 1.87
N GLY A 56 6.44 -2.78 1.09
CA GLY A 56 7.62 -1.95 0.84
C GLY A 56 7.30 -0.87 -0.20
N PHE A 57 8.34 -0.29 -0.79
CA PHE A 57 8.15 0.66 -1.90
C PHE A 57 7.48 -0.03 -3.09
N VAL A 58 6.47 0.62 -3.64
CA VAL A 58 5.70 0.15 -4.81
C VAL A 58 5.47 1.30 -5.78
N GLN A 59 5.52 0.97 -7.07
CA GLN A 59 4.89 1.78 -8.10
C GLN A 59 3.52 1.19 -8.35
N GLU A 60 2.48 1.89 -7.94
CA GLU A 60 1.11 1.37 -7.94
C GLU A 60 0.50 1.50 -9.32
N ASP A 61 -0.26 0.46 -9.67
CA ASP A 61 -1.01 0.39 -10.92
C ASP A 61 -2.50 0.26 -10.56
N LEU A 62 -3.30 1.19 -11.08
CA LEU A 62 -4.75 1.25 -10.83
C LEU A 62 -5.54 0.20 -11.64
N VAL A 63 -4.93 -0.40 -12.66
CA VAL A 63 -5.54 -1.39 -13.57
C VAL A 63 -5.18 -2.83 -13.20
N GLN A 64 -3.90 -3.09 -12.97
CA GLN A 64 -3.36 -4.45 -12.79
C GLN A 64 -2.84 -4.70 -11.37
N GLY A 65 -2.69 -3.65 -10.57
CA GLY A 65 -2.13 -3.72 -9.22
C GLY A 65 -3.15 -4.00 -8.14
N THR A 66 -2.73 -3.77 -6.89
CA THR A 66 -3.56 -3.93 -5.67
C THR A 66 -4.88 -3.18 -5.75
N PHE A 67 -4.92 -2.00 -6.38
CA PHE A 67 -6.15 -1.21 -6.54
C PHE A 67 -7.24 -1.91 -7.36
N SER A 68 -6.88 -2.77 -8.32
CA SER A 68 -7.84 -3.51 -9.16
C SER A 68 -8.75 -4.47 -8.36
N TRP A 69 -8.36 -4.79 -7.13
CA TRP A 69 -9.14 -5.60 -6.19
C TRP A 69 -10.19 -4.80 -5.42
N TYR A 70 -10.17 -3.47 -5.54
CA TYR A 70 -11.01 -2.53 -4.82
C TYR A 70 -11.82 -1.65 -5.78
N PRO A 71 -12.74 -2.22 -6.56
CA PRO A 71 -13.51 -1.49 -7.59
C PRO A 71 -14.39 -0.37 -7.03
N TYR A 72 -14.68 -0.39 -5.73
CA TYR A 72 -15.47 0.62 -5.01
C TYR A 72 -14.61 1.54 -4.13
N ALA A 73 -13.28 1.57 -4.35
CA ALA A 73 -12.41 2.47 -3.60
C ALA A 73 -12.80 3.92 -3.82
N THR A 74 -12.84 4.70 -2.75
CA THR A 74 -12.98 6.16 -2.82
C THR A 74 -11.61 6.83 -2.69
N CYS A 75 -11.49 8.04 -3.20
CA CYS A 75 -10.29 8.84 -3.08
C CYS A 75 -10.56 10.33 -3.00
N ALA A 76 -9.55 11.05 -2.49
CA ALA A 76 -9.37 12.47 -2.67
C ALA A 76 -8.03 12.71 -3.39
N VAL A 77 -8.05 13.58 -4.39
CA VAL A 77 -6.88 13.97 -5.17
C VAL A 77 -6.54 15.42 -4.86
N TYR A 78 -5.32 15.64 -4.40
CA TYR A 78 -4.80 16.97 -4.11
C TYR A 78 -3.72 17.35 -5.11
N GLU A 79 -3.70 18.62 -5.52
CA GLU A 79 -2.64 19.23 -6.31
C GLU A 79 -1.70 20.03 -5.39
N LEU A 80 -0.38 19.84 -5.55
CA LEU A 80 0.63 20.70 -4.96
C LEU A 80 1.45 21.36 -6.06
N LYS A 81 1.42 22.69 -6.12
CA LYS A 81 2.27 23.47 -7.01
C LYS A 81 3.64 23.69 -6.37
N MET A 82 4.70 23.43 -7.12
CA MET A 82 6.08 23.62 -6.65
C MET A 82 6.98 24.20 -7.74
N THR A 83 8.13 24.72 -7.30
CA THR A 83 9.14 25.24 -8.25
C THR A 83 9.72 24.11 -9.09
N ARG A 84 10.22 24.44 -10.28
CA ARG A 84 10.87 23.46 -11.18
C ARG A 84 12.03 22.73 -10.49
N ARG A 85 12.79 23.43 -9.65
CA ARG A 85 13.89 22.86 -8.86
C ARG A 85 13.41 21.81 -7.85
N LYS A 86 12.34 22.10 -7.09
CA LYS A 86 11.74 21.14 -6.14
C LYS A 86 11.18 19.91 -6.87
N TYR A 87 10.46 20.13 -7.97
CA TYR A 87 9.93 19.06 -8.82
C TYR A 87 11.02 18.12 -9.33
N GLN A 88 12.10 18.66 -9.91
CA GLN A 88 13.22 17.86 -10.42
C GLN A 88 13.96 17.12 -9.30
N LYS A 89 13.98 17.66 -8.08
CA LYS A 89 14.55 16.97 -6.91
C LYS A 89 13.66 15.81 -6.49
N LEU A 90 12.35 16.03 -6.40
CA LEU A 90 11.36 14.98 -6.10
C LEU A 90 11.43 13.84 -7.13
N GLU A 91 11.45 14.16 -8.42
CA GLU A 91 11.55 13.15 -9.48
C GLU A 91 12.80 12.26 -9.32
N ARG A 92 13.95 12.86 -9.01
CA ARG A 92 15.18 12.11 -8.74
C ARG A 92 15.09 11.24 -7.49
N LEU A 93 14.45 11.74 -6.42
CA LEU A 93 14.21 10.94 -5.21
C LEU A 93 13.34 9.72 -5.52
N LEU A 94 12.20 9.92 -6.21
CA LEU A 94 11.30 8.83 -6.60
C LEU A 94 12.01 7.79 -7.49
N LYS A 95 12.83 8.23 -8.46
CA LYS A 95 13.66 7.33 -9.28
C LYS A 95 14.65 6.54 -8.44
N ALA A 96 15.27 7.14 -7.42
CA ALA A 96 16.19 6.45 -6.52
C ALA A 96 15.48 5.41 -5.65
N PHE A 97 14.28 5.72 -5.15
CA PHE A 97 13.44 4.75 -4.44
C PHE A 97 13.04 3.59 -5.37
N ALA A 98 12.60 3.88 -6.59
CA ALA A 98 12.23 2.88 -7.57
C ALA A 98 13.40 1.96 -7.97
N LYS A 99 14.60 2.52 -8.19
CA LYS A 99 15.81 1.73 -8.50
C LYS A 99 16.16 0.77 -7.38
N ASN A 100 15.97 1.18 -6.13
CA ASN A 100 16.34 0.41 -4.95
C ASN A 100 15.13 -0.26 -4.27
N TYR A 101 13.99 -0.42 -4.96
CA TYR A 101 12.72 -0.78 -4.31
C TYR A 101 12.81 -2.01 -3.40
N LYS A 102 13.64 -3.00 -3.76
CA LYS A 102 13.84 -4.27 -3.03
C LYS A 102 14.41 -4.06 -1.62
N THR A 103 15.18 -3.00 -1.40
CA THR A 103 15.85 -2.71 -0.12
C THR A 103 14.95 -2.01 0.89
N TYR A 104 13.76 -1.59 0.48
CA TYR A 104 12.82 -0.87 1.32
C TYR A 104 11.67 -1.77 1.80
N PHE A 105 11.35 -1.69 3.09
CA PHE A 105 10.29 -2.46 3.74
C PHE A 105 9.16 -1.56 4.24
N TYR A 106 8.03 -2.16 4.59
CA TYR A 106 6.93 -1.40 5.20
C TYR A 106 7.13 -1.26 6.71
N ASN A 107 6.96 -0.05 7.23
CA ASN A 107 7.15 0.26 8.66
C ASN A 107 5.87 0.00 9.48
N TYR A 108 5.53 -1.27 9.74
CA TYR A 108 4.36 -1.63 10.54
C TYR A 108 4.47 -1.16 11.99
N LEU A 109 5.65 -1.25 12.60
CA LEU A 109 5.88 -0.77 13.97
C LEU A 109 5.67 0.75 14.06
N GLY A 110 6.07 1.49 13.02
CA GLY A 110 5.80 2.91 12.85
C GLY A 110 4.35 3.30 13.05
N LEU A 111 3.42 2.49 12.53
CA LEU A 111 1.98 2.77 12.64
C LEU A 111 1.47 2.72 14.07
N LEU A 112 2.07 1.89 14.94
CA LEU A 112 1.70 1.80 16.36
C LEU A 112 2.14 3.02 17.16
N GLY A 113 3.16 3.74 16.69
CA GLY A 113 3.65 4.97 17.33
C GLY A 113 2.86 6.22 16.97
N VAL A 114 2.06 6.19 15.90
CA VAL A 114 1.29 7.37 15.45
C VAL A 114 0.24 7.81 16.48
N PRO A 115 -0.63 6.93 17.04
CA PRO A 115 -1.66 7.33 18.01
C PRO A 115 -1.07 7.83 19.34
N THR A 116 0.12 7.37 19.71
CA THR A 116 0.82 7.77 20.93
C THR A 116 1.81 8.92 20.71
N ASN A 117 1.83 9.51 19.51
CA ASN A 117 2.73 10.59 19.12
C ASN A 117 4.23 10.24 19.31
N GLN A 118 4.58 8.95 19.24
CA GLN A 118 5.93 8.44 19.40
C GLN A 118 6.51 8.01 18.06
N PRO A 119 7.50 8.71 17.50
CA PRO A 119 8.04 8.38 16.18
C PRO A 119 8.92 7.14 16.22
N ILE A 120 8.46 6.06 15.59
CA ILE A 120 9.22 4.81 15.48
C ILE A 120 9.87 4.73 14.10
N HIS A 121 11.18 4.89 14.07
CA HIS A 121 12.00 4.83 12.86
C HIS A 121 12.63 3.45 12.71
N VAL A 122 12.31 2.77 11.61
CA VAL A 122 12.99 1.53 11.20
C VAL A 122 13.79 1.81 9.93
N LYS A 123 15.06 1.40 9.91
CA LYS A 123 15.96 1.65 8.77
C LYS A 123 15.34 1.13 7.47
N SER A 124 15.44 1.94 6.42
CA SER A 124 14.89 1.65 5.09
C SER A 124 13.41 1.25 5.09
N SER A 125 12.63 1.70 6.08
CA SER A 125 11.23 1.31 6.20
C SER A 125 10.34 2.53 6.38
N TYR A 126 9.22 2.53 5.64
CA TYR A 126 8.25 3.63 5.66
C TYR A 126 6.83 3.06 5.59
N PHE A 127 5.87 3.73 6.20
CA PHE A 127 4.45 3.55 5.84
C PHE A 127 4.04 4.63 4.82
N CYS A 128 2.83 4.49 4.24
CA CYS A 128 2.41 5.26 3.07
C CYS A 128 2.51 6.78 3.25
N SER A 129 1.85 7.35 4.27
CA SER A 129 1.88 8.80 4.54
C SER A 129 3.25 9.30 5.01
N GLN A 130 3.98 8.49 5.80
CA GLN A 130 5.36 8.79 6.18
C GLN A 130 6.24 8.96 4.94
N PHE A 131 6.14 8.05 3.98
CA PHE A 131 6.91 8.11 2.75
C PHE A 131 6.61 9.39 1.95
N VAL A 132 5.33 9.72 1.74
CA VAL A 132 4.91 10.91 1.00
C VAL A 132 5.46 12.18 1.68
N ALA A 133 5.31 12.29 3.00
CA ALA A 133 5.84 13.40 3.77
C ALA A 133 7.37 13.51 3.66
N GLU A 134 8.06 12.37 3.76
CA GLU A 134 9.52 12.32 3.70
C GLU A 134 10.06 12.74 2.32
N VAL A 135 9.48 12.27 1.22
CA VAL A 135 9.97 12.65 -0.11
C VAL A 135 9.69 14.11 -0.44
N LEU A 136 8.57 14.67 0.04
CA LEU A 136 8.27 16.10 -0.09
C LEU A 136 9.25 16.96 0.72
N LYS A 137 9.46 16.60 1.99
CA LYS A 137 10.45 17.25 2.86
C LYS A 137 11.84 17.24 2.23
N ARG A 138 12.30 16.08 1.77
CA ARG A 138 13.60 15.94 1.09
C ARG A 138 13.66 16.70 -0.24
N ALA A 139 12.54 16.86 -0.94
CA ALA A 139 12.45 17.70 -2.14
C ALA A 139 12.49 19.22 -1.84
N GLY A 140 12.35 19.61 -0.57
CA GLY A 140 12.33 21.00 -0.11
C GLY A 140 10.91 21.57 0.07
N SER A 141 9.89 20.72 0.14
CA SER A 141 8.51 21.07 0.49
C SER A 141 8.23 20.59 1.92
N ASN A 142 8.50 21.47 2.89
CA ASN A 142 8.31 21.19 4.31
C ASN A 142 6.87 21.55 4.72
N LEU A 143 5.93 20.66 4.41
CA LEU A 143 4.51 20.88 4.72
C LEU A 143 4.21 20.77 6.23
N PHE A 144 4.95 19.93 6.95
CA PHE A 144 4.63 19.63 8.34
C PHE A 144 5.78 19.99 9.28
N TYR A 145 5.43 20.57 10.43
CA TYR A 145 6.37 20.84 11.53
C TYR A 145 6.72 19.58 12.34
N LYS A 146 5.94 18.50 12.20
CA LYS A 146 6.20 17.20 12.82
C LYS A 146 7.07 16.30 11.94
N THR A 147 7.66 15.28 12.57
CA THR A 147 8.42 14.25 11.83
C THR A 147 7.51 13.49 10.87
N SER A 148 8.05 13.11 9.70
CA SER A 148 7.35 12.33 8.69
C SER A 148 6.75 11.04 9.28
N ALA A 149 7.39 10.44 10.29
CA ALA A 149 6.93 9.23 10.97
C ALA A 149 5.65 9.42 11.82
N LEU A 150 5.14 10.65 11.94
CA LEU A 150 3.88 10.99 12.62
C LEU A 150 2.87 11.66 11.69
N VAL A 151 3.17 11.72 10.38
CA VAL A 151 2.24 12.27 9.39
C VAL A 151 1.25 11.19 8.96
N THR A 152 -0.02 11.54 9.03
CA THR A 152 -1.19 10.74 8.65
C THR A 152 -1.75 11.20 7.30
N PRO A 153 -2.60 10.39 6.64
CA PRO A 153 -3.35 10.86 5.48
C PRO A 153 -4.20 12.11 5.75
N ASP A 154 -4.76 12.25 6.96
CA ASP A 154 -5.65 13.37 7.30
C ASP A 154 -4.87 14.70 7.44
N ASP A 155 -3.60 14.64 7.87
CA ASP A 155 -2.74 15.83 7.87
C ASP A 155 -2.60 16.45 6.47
N PHE A 156 -2.57 15.63 5.41
CA PHE A 156 -2.55 16.13 4.04
C PHE A 156 -3.90 16.76 3.64
N ARG A 157 -5.02 16.27 4.16
CA ARG A 157 -6.35 16.84 3.85
C ARG A 157 -6.51 18.24 4.42
N ASN A 158 -5.95 18.47 5.60
CA ASN A 158 -6.11 19.70 6.36
C ASN A 158 -4.99 20.73 6.07
N HIS A 159 -4.18 20.54 5.04
CA HIS A 159 -3.03 21.41 4.75
C HIS A 159 -3.32 22.42 3.64
N ASP A 160 -3.14 23.71 3.93
CA ASP A 160 -3.56 24.81 3.04
C ASP A 160 -2.85 24.87 1.68
N GLU A 161 -1.58 24.45 1.60
CA GLU A 161 -0.87 24.37 0.31
C GLU A 161 -1.40 23.27 -0.63
N LEU A 162 -2.23 22.34 -0.13
CA LEU A 162 -2.78 21.23 -0.91
C LEU A 162 -4.18 21.56 -1.41
N GLN A 163 -4.29 21.81 -2.71
CA GLN A 163 -5.58 22.10 -3.34
C GLN A 163 -6.33 20.81 -3.65
N LEU A 164 -7.50 20.60 -3.06
CA LEU A 164 -8.40 19.50 -3.45
C LEU A 164 -8.90 19.73 -4.89
N ILE A 165 -8.64 18.79 -5.79
CA ILE A 165 -9.09 18.87 -7.20
C ILE A 165 -10.12 17.80 -7.56
N TYR A 166 -10.29 16.77 -6.73
CA TYR A 166 -11.31 15.74 -6.90
C TYR A 166 -11.53 14.99 -5.59
N GLU A 167 -12.78 14.66 -5.28
CA GLU A 167 -13.15 13.72 -4.22
C GLU A 167 -14.32 12.86 -4.72
N GLY A 168 -14.25 11.55 -4.51
CA GLY A 168 -15.29 10.62 -4.98
C GLY A 168 -14.79 9.20 -5.22
N ALA A 169 -15.43 8.48 -6.14
CA ALA A 169 -15.03 7.13 -6.51
C ALA A 169 -13.73 7.16 -7.33
N LEU A 170 -12.74 6.34 -6.94
CA LEU A 170 -11.41 6.33 -7.56
C LEU A 170 -11.45 6.19 -9.09
N TYR A 171 -12.27 5.26 -9.58
CA TYR A 171 -12.37 4.97 -11.01
C TYR A 171 -13.22 5.98 -11.79
N GLU A 172 -13.87 6.93 -11.11
CA GLU A 172 -14.62 8.02 -11.72
C GLU A 172 -13.78 9.30 -11.87
N TYR A 173 -12.57 9.35 -11.31
CA TYR A 173 -11.66 10.49 -11.43
C TYR A 173 -11.49 10.94 -12.90
N PRO A 174 -11.84 12.19 -13.28
CA PRO A 174 -11.93 12.63 -14.67
C PRO A 174 -10.68 12.40 -15.52
N HIS A 175 -9.50 12.59 -14.94
CA HIS A 175 -8.23 12.53 -15.68
C HIS A 175 -7.57 11.15 -15.62
N LEU A 176 -8.20 10.17 -14.97
CA LEU A 176 -7.61 8.86 -14.76
C LEU A 176 -7.26 8.17 -16.08
N TYR A 177 -5.98 7.86 -16.30
CA TYR A 177 -5.51 7.26 -17.55
C TYR A 177 -6.17 5.90 -17.87
N SER A 178 -6.59 5.18 -16.84
CA SER A 178 -7.13 3.83 -16.97
C SER A 178 -8.57 3.78 -17.41
N LYS A 179 -9.29 4.91 -17.47
CA LYS A 179 -10.70 4.94 -17.91
C LYS A 179 -10.93 4.29 -19.28
N THR A 180 -9.94 4.36 -20.17
CA THR A 180 -10.00 3.76 -21.51
C THR A 180 -9.64 2.28 -21.54
N TYR A 181 -9.04 1.73 -20.49
CA TYR A 181 -8.44 0.38 -20.50
C TYR A 181 -9.00 -0.57 -19.43
N TYR A 182 -9.63 -0.02 -18.38
CA TYR A 182 -10.08 -0.79 -17.24
C TYR A 182 -11.53 -0.49 -16.90
N HIS A 183 -12.34 -1.55 -16.95
CA HIS A 183 -13.69 -1.54 -16.41
C HIS A 183 -13.66 -2.28 -15.06
N PRO A 184 -13.84 -1.59 -13.92
CA PRO A 184 -13.85 -2.23 -12.62
C PRO A 184 -14.88 -3.36 -12.58
N LYS A 185 -14.45 -4.54 -12.13
CA LYS A 185 -15.35 -5.69 -11.97
C LYS A 185 -16.40 -5.33 -10.92
N LYS A 186 -17.67 -5.26 -11.33
CA LYS A 186 -18.80 -5.08 -10.41
C LYS A 186 -19.09 -6.43 -9.75
N TYR A 187 -18.82 -6.53 -8.45
CA TYR A 187 -19.18 -7.72 -7.67
C TYR A 187 -20.59 -7.50 -7.08
N LYS A 188 -21.54 -8.40 -7.35
CA LYS A 188 -22.88 -8.35 -6.73
C LYS A 188 -22.83 -8.38 -5.20
N SER A 189 -21.80 -9.04 -4.66
CA SER A 189 -21.41 -9.05 -3.25
C SER A 189 -19.90 -9.18 -3.21
N PHE A 190 -19.18 -8.32 -2.47
CA PHE A 190 -17.73 -8.49 -2.26
C PHE A 190 -17.52 -9.91 -1.70
N PRO A 191 -16.73 -10.79 -2.35
CA PRO A 191 -16.65 -12.19 -1.98
C PRO A 191 -15.74 -12.33 -0.75
N PHE A 192 -16.15 -11.74 0.37
CA PHE A 192 -15.39 -11.55 1.59
C PHE A 192 -14.80 -12.87 2.10
N ARG A 193 -15.57 -13.96 2.02
CA ARG A 193 -15.10 -15.30 2.37
C ARG A 193 -13.98 -15.80 1.45
N ARG A 194 -14.08 -15.62 0.14
CA ARG A 194 -12.99 -15.98 -0.80
C ARG A 194 -11.79 -15.06 -0.64
N TYR A 195 -12.00 -13.76 -0.41
CA TYR A 195 -10.94 -12.80 -0.11
C TYR A 195 -10.20 -13.17 1.18
N MET A 196 -10.93 -13.45 2.27
CA MET A 196 -10.36 -13.91 3.54
C MET A 196 -9.64 -15.24 3.41
N ILE A 197 -10.24 -16.24 2.74
CA ILE A 197 -9.58 -17.52 2.45
C ILE A 197 -8.31 -17.29 1.62
N GLN A 198 -8.32 -16.34 0.69
CA GLN A 198 -7.16 -16.01 -0.11
C GLN A 198 -6.07 -15.33 0.72
N GLN A 199 -6.42 -14.38 1.61
CA GLN A 199 -5.49 -13.72 2.55
C GLN A 199 -4.91 -14.73 3.54
N ILE A 200 -5.72 -15.62 4.12
CA ILE A 200 -5.27 -16.71 5.01
C ILE A 200 -4.35 -17.68 4.26
N LYS A 201 -4.68 -18.06 3.01
CA LYS A 201 -3.83 -18.94 2.19
C LYS A 201 -2.46 -18.32 1.91
N SER A 202 -2.40 -17.01 1.65
CA SER A 202 -1.13 -16.27 1.47
C SER A 202 -0.38 -15.97 2.76
N GLU A 203 -1.05 -15.99 3.92
CA GLU A 203 -0.42 -15.93 5.25
C GLU A 203 0.11 -17.30 5.72
N VAL A 204 -0.41 -18.41 5.18
CA VAL A 204 -0.24 -19.75 5.80
C VAL A 204 0.45 -20.81 4.92
N LEU A 205 0.55 -20.70 3.59
CA LEU A 205 0.88 -21.89 2.78
C LEU A 205 1.93 -21.65 1.69
N GLY A 206 3.21 -21.75 2.09
CA GLY A 206 4.20 -22.47 1.29
C GLY A 206 4.30 -23.88 1.84
N ILE A 207 3.55 -24.84 1.26
CA ILE A 207 3.77 -26.26 1.52
C ILE A 207 4.79 -26.74 0.49
N GLN A 208 5.89 -27.32 0.95
CA GLN A 208 6.90 -27.93 0.09
C GLN A 208 7.02 -29.41 0.47
N GLU A 209 7.09 -30.27 -0.55
CA GLU A 209 7.28 -31.70 -0.39
C GLU A 209 8.77 -32.03 -0.61
N GLU A 210 9.38 -32.70 0.36
CA GLU A 210 10.79 -33.10 0.30
C GLU A 210 10.87 -34.53 0.85
N ASN A 211 11.37 -35.48 0.06
CA ASN A 211 11.50 -36.90 0.45
C ASN A 211 10.20 -37.57 0.93
N GLY A 212 9.05 -37.24 0.34
CA GLY A 212 7.74 -37.80 0.73
C GLY A 212 7.17 -37.25 2.04
N GLU A 213 7.82 -36.22 2.61
CA GLU A 213 7.40 -35.54 3.82
C GLU A 213 6.93 -34.11 3.52
N LEU A 214 5.91 -33.68 4.25
CA LEU A 214 5.26 -32.39 4.04
C LEU A 214 5.78 -31.36 5.05
N TYR A 215 6.37 -30.26 4.57
CA TYR A 215 6.96 -29.22 5.41
C TYR A 215 6.16 -27.92 5.36
N GLN A 216 5.97 -27.29 6.54
CA GLN A 216 5.41 -25.94 6.66
C GLN A 216 6.52 -24.90 6.74
N PHE A 217 6.41 -23.84 5.94
CA PHE A 217 7.24 -22.65 6.06
C PHE A 217 6.42 -21.50 6.66
N ARG A 218 6.90 -20.97 7.79
CA ARG A 218 6.38 -19.73 8.39
C ARG A 218 7.39 -18.63 8.09
N ASP A 219 7.10 -17.76 7.12
CA ASP A 219 7.91 -16.57 6.86
C ASP A 219 7.64 -15.52 7.95
N GLY A 220 8.32 -15.70 9.09
CA GLY A 220 8.39 -14.73 10.17
C GLY A 220 9.82 -14.22 10.32
N PHE A 221 9.94 -12.91 10.58
CA PHE A 221 11.06 -12.03 10.95
C PHE A 221 12.43 -12.57 11.42
N ILE A 222 12.63 -13.86 11.74
CA ILE A 222 13.89 -14.46 12.20
C ILE A 222 13.97 -15.87 11.60
N LYS A 223 14.94 -16.12 10.70
CA LYS A 223 15.29 -17.37 9.97
C LYS A 223 14.17 -18.44 9.80
N PRO A 224 13.88 -18.91 8.57
CA PRO A 224 12.84 -19.91 8.32
C PRO A 224 13.09 -21.19 9.16
N LYS A 225 12.12 -21.58 9.99
CA LYS A 225 12.11 -22.86 10.71
C LYS A 225 11.23 -23.86 9.95
N LYS A 226 11.80 -25.02 9.58
CA LYS A 226 11.06 -26.16 9.01
C LYS A 226 10.22 -26.82 10.12
N ILE A 227 8.94 -27.02 9.88
CA ILE A 227 8.05 -27.80 10.76
C ILE A 227 7.49 -28.97 9.95
N LEU A 228 7.73 -30.20 10.40
CA LEU A 228 7.22 -31.43 9.77
C LEU A 228 5.74 -31.59 10.08
N ILE A 229 4.89 -31.64 9.05
CA ILE A 229 3.42 -31.70 9.21
C ILE A 229 2.90 -33.14 9.21
N SER A 230 3.43 -34.02 8.36
CA SER A 230 2.93 -35.39 8.21
C SER A 230 3.91 -36.29 7.45
N LYS A 231 3.96 -37.58 7.83
CA LYS A 231 4.70 -38.65 7.13
C LYS A 231 3.85 -39.53 6.21
N LYS A 232 2.51 -39.39 6.19
CA LYS A 232 1.62 -40.32 5.46
C LYS A 232 0.54 -39.59 4.69
N TRP A 233 0.81 -39.37 3.41
CA TRP A 233 -0.03 -38.63 2.48
C TRP A 233 -1.08 -39.49 1.73
N TYR A 234 -1.11 -40.81 1.94
CA TYR A 234 -1.95 -41.70 1.12
C TYR A 234 -3.47 -41.66 1.40
N ARG A 235 -3.93 -41.02 2.49
CA ARG A 235 -5.35 -41.07 2.91
C ARG A 235 -6.21 -39.84 2.59
N ILE A 236 -5.62 -38.72 2.14
CA ILE A 236 -6.37 -37.46 1.92
C ILE A 236 -6.91 -37.35 0.48
N ARG A 237 -6.41 -38.18 -0.45
CA ARG A 237 -6.79 -38.15 -1.87
C ARG A 237 -8.27 -38.48 -2.14
N ASN A 238 -8.97 -39.12 -1.20
CA ASN A 238 -10.40 -39.46 -1.36
C ASN A 238 -11.38 -38.34 -0.94
N LEU A 239 -10.90 -37.27 -0.28
CA LEU A 239 -11.75 -36.15 0.13
C LEU A 239 -11.76 -34.99 -0.88
N LEU A 240 -10.94 -35.07 -1.93
CA LEU A 240 -10.78 -34.04 -2.97
C LEU A 240 -11.07 -34.53 -4.39
N ARG A 241 -11.89 -35.59 -4.55
CA ARG A 241 -12.48 -35.91 -5.85
C ARG A 241 -13.67 -34.98 -6.14
N LEU A 242 -13.36 -33.83 -6.71
CA LEU A 242 -14.06 -33.33 -7.90
C LEU A 242 -13.62 -34.16 -9.10
#